data_AF-A0A4R9PC39-F1
#
_entry.id   AF-A0A4R9PC39-F1
#
_cell.length_a   1.000
_cell.length_b   1.000
_cell.length_c   1.000
_cell.angle_alpha   90.00
_cell.angle_beta   90.00
_cell.angle_gamma   90.00
#
_symmetry.space_group_name_H-M   'P 1'
#
loop_
_entity.id
_entity.type
_entity.pdbx_description
1 polymer ?
#
loop_
_entity_poly.entity_id
_entity_poly.type
_entity_poly.pdbx_seq_one_letter_code
_entity_poly.pdbx_strand_id
1 'polypeptide(L)'
;ASSAAIAIIKHANPCGVAEGETLKVAYAKALACDPVSAFGGIVAMNRILDAEAAEEIVKTFTEVIIAPDATDEAAAIVAAKKNLRLLVTGGLPDPR
;
A
#
# COMPACT_ATOMS: atom_id res chain seq x y z
N ALA A 1 10.04 -11.51 3.82
CA ALA A 1 10.78 -10.24 3.94
C ALA A 1 11.13 -9.97 5.40
N SER A 2 12.33 -9.47 5.69
CA SER A 2 12.79 -9.21 7.07
C SER A 2 11.97 -8.13 7.79
N SER A 3 11.33 -7.22 7.05
CA SER A 3 10.52 -6.09 7.55
C SER A 3 9.28 -5.88 6.66
N ALA A 4 8.29 -5.11 7.14
CA ALA A 4 7.15 -4.68 6.33
C ALA A 4 7.57 -3.45 5.51
N ALA A 5 7.33 -3.45 4.21
CA ALA A 5 7.73 -2.36 3.32
C ALA A 5 6.54 -1.84 2.51
N ILE A 6 6.52 -0.53 2.30
CA ILE A 6 5.57 0.19 1.45
C ILE A 6 6.34 1.06 0.46
N ALA A 7 5.91 1.05 -0.80
CA ALA A 7 6.32 2.00 -1.81
C ALA A 7 5.08 2.74 -2.36
N ILE A 8 5.16 4.06 -2.44
CA ILE A 8 4.15 4.92 -3.04
C ILE A 8 4.73 5.48 -4.34
N ILE A 9 4.09 5.16 -5.46
CA ILE A 9 4.53 5.50 -6.81
C ILE A 9 3.53 6.45 -7.46
N LYS A 10 4.02 7.45 -8.18
CA LYS A 10 3.21 8.30 -9.06
C LYS A 10 3.98 8.63 -10.34
N HIS A 11 3.32 8.50 -11.49
CA HIS A 11 3.95 8.70 -12.81
C HIS A 11 5.27 7.94 -13.00
N ALA A 12 5.34 6.70 -12.50
CA ALA A 12 6.54 5.84 -12.49
C ALA A 12 7.72 6.32 -11.61
N ASN A 13 7.52 7.36 -10.80
CA ASN A 13 8.50 7.84 -9.83
C ASN A 13 8.08 7.51 -8.39
N PRO A 14 9.01 7.13 -7.51
CA PRO A 14 8.71 6.98 -6.09
C PRO A 14 8.51 8.35 -5.45
N CYS A 15 7.38 8.55 -4.78
CA CYS A 15 7.15 9.71 -3.91
C CYS A 15 7.35 9.38 -2.43
N GLY A 16 7.44 8.10 -2.07
CA GLY A 16 7.79 7.66 -0.73
C GLY A 16 8.05 6.16 -0.67
N VAL A 17 9.08 5.75 0.06
CA VAL A 17 9.40 4.34 0.32
C VAL A 17 9.87 4.22 1.76
N ALA A 18 9.33 3.25 2.50
CA ALA A 18 9.76 3.03 3.88
C ALA A 18 9.54 1.60 4.34
N GLU A 19 10.30 1.24 5.39
CA GLU A 19 10.14 0.01 6.14
C GLU A 19 9.62 0.28 7.57
N GLY A 20 8.92 -0.71 8.12
CA GLY A 20 8.36 -0.68 9.46
C GLY A 20 8.12 -2.07 10.04
N GLU A 21 7.78 -2.08 11.34
CA GLU A 21 7.37 -3.30 12.05
C GLU A 21 6.05 -3.84 11.50
N THR A 22 5.13 -2.93 11.13
CA THR A 22 3.83 -3.22 10.51
C THR A 22 3.66 -2.44 9.22
N LEU A 23 2.72 -2.86 8.36
CA LEU A 23 2.39 -2.15 7.13
C LEU A 23 1.87 -0.74 7.41
N LYS A 24 1.08 -0.56 8.47
CA LYS A 24 0.62 0.75 8.95
C LYS A 24 1.79 1.69 9.24
N VAL A 25 2.80 1.22 9.98
CA VAL A 25 4.00 2.02 10.31
C VAL A 25 4.81 2.32 9.05
N ALA A 26 4.99 1.35 8.16
CA ALA A 26 5.69 1.56 6.89
C ALA A 26 4.96 2.58 6.00
N TYR A 27 3.64 2.49 5.90
CA TYR A 27 2.81 3.42 5.12
C TYR A 27 2.90 4.84 5.66
N ALA A 28 2.75 5.04 6.97
CA ALA A 28 2.84 6.37 7.58
C ALA A 28 4.20 7.04 7.31
N LYS A 29 5.30 6.28 7.40
CA LYS A 29 6.64 6.78 7.06
C LYS A 29 6.80 7.10 5.57
N ALA A 30 6.30 6.24 4.68
CA ALA A 30 6.37 6.47 3.24
C ALA A 30 5.55 7.70 2.84
N LEU A 31 4.36 7.88 3.40
CA LEU A 31 3.48 9.03 3.14
C LEU A 31 4.11 10.35 3.64
N ALA A 32 4.83 10.32 4.76
CA ALA A 32 5.51 11.49 5.30
C ALA A 32 6.64 12.02 4.41
N CYS A 33 7.12 11.24 3.42
CA CYS A 33 8.15 11.68 2.48
C CYS A 33 7.64 12.80 1.56
N ASP A 34 6.49 12.59 0.92
CA ASP A 34 5.81 13.59 0.09
C ASP A 34 4.28 13.30 0.02
N PRO A 35 3.49 13.83 0.97
CA PRO A 35 2.05 13.59 1.02
C PRO A 35 1.30 14.26 -0.14
N VAL A 36 1.88 15.33 -0.74
CA VAL A 36 1.26 16.03 -1.87
C VAL A 36 1.35 15.17 -3.12
N SER A 37 2.52 14.61 -3.40
CA SER A 37 2.70 13.70 -4.54
C SER A 37 1.99 12.36 -4.31
N ALA A 38 1.87 11.86 -3.08
CA ALA A 38 1.16 10.61 -2.79
C ALA A 38 -0.33 10.62 -3.16
N PHE A 39 -0.98 11.80 -3.20
CA PHE A 39 -2.38 11.92 -3.59
C PHE A 39 -2.59 11.46 -5.05
N GLY A 40 -3.45 10.45 -5.24
CA GLY A 40 -3.66 9.79 -6.53
C GLY A 40 -2.54 8.84 -6.93
N GLY A 41 -1.73 8.40 -5.97
CA GLY A 41 -0.63 7.45 -6.18
C GLY A 41 -1.08 5.98 -6.21
N ILE A 42 -0.09 5.12 -6.42
CA ILE A 42 -0.18 3.66 -6.33
C ILE A 42 0.58 3.24 -5.07
N VAL A 43 -0.07 2.50 -4.17
CA VAL A 43 0.54 1.96 -2.95
C VAL A 43 0.81 0.48 -3.13
N ALA A 44 2.09 0.09 -3.09
CA ALA A 44 2.52 -1.30 -3.18
C ALA A 44 3.18 -1.76 -1.87
N MET A 45 2.98 -3.02 -1.51
CA MET A 45 3.55 -3.63 -0.30
C MET A 45 4.06 -5.03 -0.50
N ASN A 46 4.93 -5.48 0.41
CA ASN A 46 5.60 -6.79 0.35
C ASN A 46 4.98 -7.87 1.28
N ARG A 47 3.84 -7.59 1.90
CA ARG A 47 3.12 -8.47 2.84
C ARG A 47 1.62 -8.38 2.60
N ILE A 48 0.87 -9.34 3.14
CA ILE A 48 -0.61 -9.35 3.10
C ILE A 48 -1.14 -8.03 3.66
N LEU A 49 -2.04 -7.37 2.91
CA LEU A 49 -2.71 -6.16 3.37
C LEU A 49 -3.67 -6.50 4.51
N ASP A 50 -3.44 -5.89 5.68
CA ASP A 50 -4.31 -5.99 6.85
C ASP A 50 -5.28 -4.80 6.97
N ALA A 51 -6.29 -4.93 7.84
CA ALA A 51 -7.31 -3.91 8.05
C ALA A 51 -6.70 -2.57 8.53
N GLU A 52 -5.72 -2.63 9.43
CA GLU A 52 -5.10 -1.42 9.99
C GLU A 52 -4.39 -0.58 8.93
N ALA A 53 -3.63 -1.21 8.03
CA ALA A 53 -3.00 -0.53 6.92
C ALA A 53 -4.04 -0.06 5.88
N ALA A 54 -5.05 -0.87 5.58
CA ALA A 54 -6.11 -0.50 4.66
C ALA A 54 -6.85 0.76 5.13
N GLU A 55 -7.21 0.84 6.41
CA GLU A 55 -7.86 2.02 7.01
C GLU A 55 -7.02 3.29 6.87
N GLU A 56 -5.70 3.23 7.03
CA GLU A 56 -4.83 4.38 6.83
C GLU A 56 -4.71 4.78 5.35
N ILE A 57 -4.58 3.81 4.44
CA ILE A 57 -4.42 4.09 3.01
C ILE A 57 -5.67 4.78 2.45
N VAL A 58 -6.87 4.31 2.82
CA VAL A 58 -8.13 4.86 2.28
C VAL A 58 -8.49 6.27 2.81
N LYS A 59 -7.73 6.81 3.78
CA LYS A 59 -7.82 8.22 4.20
C LYS A 59 -7.24 9.17 3.15
N THR A 60 -6.28 8.70 2.35
CA THR A 60 -5.73 9.45 1.23
C THR A 60 -6.38 8.99 -0.07
N PHE A 61 -6.65 9.90 -1.00
CA PHE A 61 -7.08 9.50 -2.32
C PHE A 61 -5.95 8.67 -2.97
N THR A 62 -6.23 7.39 -3.18
CA THR A 62 -5.29 6.40 -3.74
C THR A 62 -5.93 5.81 -4.99
N GLU A 63 -5.19 5.67 -6.08
CA GLU A 63 -5.73 5.11 -7.33
C GLU A 63 -5.72 3.57 -7.27
N VAL A 64 -4.62 2.99 -6.80
CA VAL A 64 -4.38 1.53 -6.78
C VAL A 64 -3.66 1.11 -5.51
N ILE A 65 -4.07 -0.02 -4.93
CA ILE A 65 -3.34 -0.78 -3.92
C ILE A 65 -2.89 -2.10 -4.55
N ILE A 66 -1.61 -2.45 -4.37
CA ILE A 66 -1.01 -3.71 -4.84
C ILE A 66 -0.44 -4.46 -3.65
N ALA A 67 -0.88 -5.70 -3.46
CA ALA A 67 -0.41 -6.54 -2.36
C ALA A 67 -0.27 -8.02 -2.80
N PRO A 68 0.54 -8.82 -2.12
CA PRO A 68 0.59 -10.27 -2.34
C PRO A 68 -0.74 -10.97 -2.07
N ASP A 69 -1.47 -10.49 -1.06
CA ASP A 69 -2.81 -10.92 -0.69
C ASP A 69 -3.46 -9.83 0.20
N ALA A 70 -4.73 -9.99 0.58
CA ALA A 70 -5.43 -9.11 1.52
C ALA A 70 -6.34 -9.91 2.46
N THR A 71 -6.53 -9.44 3.69
CA THR A 71 -7.56 -10.02 4.57
C THR A 71 -8.96 -9.62 4.09
N ASP A 72 -9.98 -10.39 4.50
CA ASP A 72 -11.38 -10.11 4.15
C ASP A 72 -11.82 -8.71 4.64
N GLU A 73 -11.37 -8.32 5.84
CA GLU A 73 -11.64 -7.00 6.41
C GLU A 73 -10.98 -5.89 5.57
N ALA A 74 -9.72 -6.08 5.16
CA ALA A 74 -9.02 -5.13 4.31
C ALA A 74 -9.70 -4.98 2.95
N ALA A 75 -10.11 -6.09 2.35
CA ALA A 75 -10.84 -6.09 1.09
C ALA A 75 -12.18 -5.35 1.20
N ALA A 76 -12.92 -5.52 2.30
CA ALA A 76 -14.16 -4.81 2.57
C ALA A 76 -13.95 -3.28 2.71
N ILE A 77 -12.89 -2.87 3.43
CA ILE A 77 -12.50 -1.46 3.58
C ILE A 77 -12.20 -0.82 2.22
N VAL A 78 -11.43 -1.52 1.38
CA VAL A 78 -11.08 -1.04 0.04
C VAL A 78 -12.31 -1.00 -0.87
N ALA A 79 -13.18 -2.02 -0.83
CA ALA A 79 -14.39 -2.09 -1.64
C ALA A 79 -15.40 -0.96 -1.37
N ALA A 80 -15.37 -0.37 -0.17
CA ALA A 80 -16.16 0.81 0.15
C ALA A 80 -15.75 2.07 -0.65
N LYS A 81 -14.56 2.07 -1.27
CA LYS A 81 -14.08 3.13 -2.16
C LYS A 81 -14.30 2.71 -3.62
N LYS A 82 -15.44 3.13 -4.20
CA LYS A 82 -15.92 2.74 -5.55
C LYS A 82 -14.86 2.67 -6.66
N ASN A 83 -13.88 3.59 -6.67
CA ASN A 83 -12.88 3.70 -7.73
C ASN A 83 -11.47 3.20 -7.34
N LEU A 84 -11.27 2.80 -6.08
CA LEU A 84 -10.00 2.28 -5.61
C LEU A 84 -9.83 0.85 -6.09
N ARG A 85 -8.75 0.57 -6.82
CA ARG A 85 -8.46 -0.78 -7.32
C ARG A 85 -7.55 -1.50 -6.35
N LEU A 86 -7.98 -2.66 -5.86
CA LEU A 86 -7.13 -3.61 -5.16
C LEU A 86 -6.65 -4.68 -6.14
N LEU A 87 -5.33 -4.84 -6.27
CA LEU A 87 -4.70 -5.89 -7.07
C LEU A 87 -3.97 -6.86 -6.14
N VAL A 88 -4.46 -8.09 -6.12
CA VAL A 88 -3.79 -9.22 -5.46
C VAL A 88 -2.94 -9.92 -6.50
N THR A 89 -1.63 -9.94 -6.31
CA THR A 89 -0.68 -10.45 -7.31
C THR A 89 -0.07 -11.80 -6.96
N GLY A 90 -0.33 -12.31 -5.75
CA GLY A 90 0.52 -13.34 -5.14
C GLY A 90 1.88 -12.75 -4.74
N GLY A 91 2.75 -13.60 -4.19
CA GLY A 91 4.09 -13.20 -3.78
C GLY A 91 4.95 -12.70 -4.94
N LEU A 92 5.99 -11.93 -4.61
CA LEU A 92 7.02 -11.59 -5.58
C LEU A 92 7.75 -12.87 -6.02
N PRO A 93 8.00 -13.07 -7.33
CA PRO A 93 8.87 -14.13 -7.82
C PRO A 93 10.24 -14.06 -7.15
N ASP A 94 10.89 -15.20 -6.86
CA ASP A 94 12.28 -15.21 -6.42
C ASP A 94 13.14 -14.70 -7.59
N PRO A 95 13.88 -13.58 -7.44
CA PRO A 95 14.69 -13.04 -8.52
C PRO A 95 16.03 -13.78 -8.70
N ARG A 96 16.29 -14.84 -7.91
CA ARG A 96 17.51 -15.65 -7.96
C ARG A 96 17.39 -16.87 -8.87
#